data_AF-A0A3B8NE67-F1
#
_entry.id   AF-A0A3B8NE67-F1
#
_cell.length_a   1.000
_cell.length_b   1.000
_cell.length_c   1.000
_cell.angle_alpha   90.00
_cell.angle_beta   90.00
_cell.angle_gamma   90.00
#
_symmetry.space_group_name_H-M   'P 1'
#
loop_
_entity.id
_entity.type
_entity.pdbx_description
1 polymer ?
#
loop_
_entity_poly.entity_id
_entity_poly.type
_entity_poly.pdbx_seq_one_letter_code
_entity_poly.pdbx_strand_id
1 'polypeptide(L)'
;MIEKTSWDQERKAMQDIHRELTGDELGSWNYRMYEPVSGTAILSSERNEKLTDYKERWEKAHNYVESNEDRMLSDCWNNLPELSPLRTGGSENFYMMWTRQTRNRRALATVDATCGIIHSIILADHFNETGFEPKSDRFAVYRDHIKWIMSGAESQYIKKWSKDYLRCKNNAKNPDLILLEIISVYDFLSANCIDGDPSQIPSPTNIKNYILDKNQNEKSVDPHFITDAVWEEKMNMASRFIPLIC
;
A
#
# COMPACT_ATOMS: atom_id res chain seq x y z
N MET A 1 26.69 -17.41 12.27
CA MET A 1 26.49 -15.96 12.23
C MET A 1 25.75 -15.66 10.95
N ILE A 2 24.50 -15.24 11.03
CA ILE A 2 23.71 -14.86 9.86
C ILE A 2 23.92 -13.36 9.71
N GLU A 3 24.65 -12.95 8.68
CA GLU A 3 24.79 -11.55 8.30
C GLU A 3 23.39 -11.03 7.96
N LYS A 4 22.89 -10.11 8.80
CA LYS A 4 21.75 -9.27 8.44
C LYS A 4 22.25 -8.34 7.35
N THR A 5 21.92 -8.64 6.09
CA THR A 5 22.01 -7.65 5.01
C THR A 5 21.25 -6.41 5.47
N SER A 6 21.93 -5.26 5.48
CA SER A 6 21.30 -4.00 5.84
C SER A 6 20.24 -3.70 4.78
N TRP A 7 19.02 -3.36 5.17
CA TRP A 7 17.94 -2.95 4.29
C TRP A 7 18.35 -1.84 3.30
N ASP A 8 19.34 -1.03 3.69
CA ASP A 8 19.93 0.00 2.82
C ASP A 8 20.68 -0.60 1.61
N GLN A 9 21.24 -1.80 1.74
CA GLN A 9 21.89 -2.53 0.65
C GLN A 9 20.86 -3.08 -0.34
N GLU A 10 19.73 -3.61 0.15
CA GLU A 10 18.65 -4.10 -0.70
C GLU A 10 17.95 -2.94 -1.43
N ARG A 11 17.68 -1.82 -0.73
CA ARG A 11 17.11 -0.61 -1.33
C ARG A 11 17.99 -0.04 -2.44
N LYS A 12 19.31 0.04 -2.19
CA LYS A 12 20.28 0.52 -3.18
C LYS A 12 20.38 -0.42 -4.38
N ALA A 13 20.37 -1.73 -4.16
CA ALA A 13 20.35 -2.72 -5.24
C ALA A 13 19.12 -2.56 -6.14
N MET A 14 17.93 -2.34 -5.55
CA MET A 14 16.71 -2.08 -6.34
C MET A 14 16.78 -0.77 -7.13
N GLN A 15 17.39 0.27 -6.56
CA GLN A 15 17.60 1.55 -7.25
C GLN A 15 18.57 1.44 -8.42
N ASP A 16 19.66 0.71 -8.24
CA ASP A 16 20.68 0.51 -9.28
C ASP A 16 20.12 -0.35 -10.43
N ILE A 17 19.37 -1.42 -10.14
CA ILE A 17 18.70 -2.27 -11.16
C ILE A 17 17.69 -1.45 -11.98
N HIS A 18 16.89 -0.60 -11.33
CA HIS A 18 15.94 0.26 -12.03
C HIS A 18 16.65 1.22 -13.00
N ARG A 19 17.70 1.92 -12.54
CA ARG A 19 18.48 2.84 -13.38
C ARG A 19 19.10 2.12 -14.60
N GLU A 20 19.56 0.89 -14.40
CA GLU A 20 20.15 0.07 -15.46
C GLU A 20 19.12 -0.36 -16.52
N LEU A 21 17.86 -0.56 -16.12
CA LEU A 21 16.78 -1.00 -17.00
C LEU A 21 16.05 0.14 -17.71
N THR A 22 15.90 1.30 -17.07
CA THR A 22 15.07 2.41 -17.59
C THR A 22 15.88 3.58 -18.13
N GLY A 23 17.18 3.67 -17.81
CA GLY A 23 18.05 4.76 -18.24
C GLY A 23 17.79 6.11 -17.54
N ASP A 24 16.76 6.18 -16.69
CA ASP A 24 16.41 7.35 -15.88
C ASP A 24 16.84 7.14 -14.43
N GLU A 25 17.30 8.21 -13.77
CA GLU A 25 17.36 8.22 -12.32
C GLU A 25 15.93 8.09 -11.77
N LEU A 26 15.81 7.41 -10.64
CA LEU A 26 14.59 7.12 -9.89
C LEU A 26 13.95 8.39 -9.29
N GLY A 27 13.87 9.47 -10.08
CA GLY A 27 13.66 10.84 -9.65
C GLY A 27 12.92 11.63 -10.72
N SER A 28 11.67 11.24 -11.00
CA SER A 28 10.67 12.15 -11.61
C SER A 28 9.26 11.58 -11.66
N TRP A 29 9.07 10.27 -11.45
CA TRP A 29 7.73 9.69 -11.30
C TRP A 29 7.22 9.86 -9.87
N ASN A 30 6.65 11.02 -9.53
CA ASN A 30 5.88 11.29 -8.30
C ASN A 30 6.41 10.58 -7.03
N TYR A 31 7.70 10.76 -6.73
CA TYR A 31 8.40 10.27 -5.54
C TYR A 31 8.01 11.00 -4.23
N ARG A 32 6.78 11.50 -4.13
CA ARG A 32 6.27 12.06 -2.87
C ARG A 32 5.35 11.07 -2.21
N MET A 33 5.91 10.05 -1.57
CA MET A 33 5.07 9.32 -0.63
C MET A 33 5.78 8.72 0.59
N TYR A 34 7.12 8.57 0.61
CA TYR A 34 7.81 7.88 1.71
C TYR A 34 9.27 8.30 1.96
N GLU A 35 9.66 9.57 1.78
CA GLU A 35 11.00 10.02 2.24
C GLU A 35 10.92 10.97 3.45
N PRO A 36 11.62 10.67 4.55
CA PRO A 36 11.90 11.67 5.56
C PRO A 36 12.98 12.63 5.06
N VAL A 37 12.67 13.92 5.21
CA VAL A 37 13.57 15.08 5.30
C VAL A 37 15.03 14.69 5.58
N SER A 38 15.89 14.80 4.56
CA SER A 38 17.33 14.85 4.75
C SER A 38 17.64 16.12 5.57
N GLY A 39 18.03 15.91 6.82
CA GLY A 39 18.23 16.97 7.79
C GLY A 39 19.49 17.75 7.49
N THR A 40 19.37 18.96 6.96
CA THR A 40 20.47 19.93 6.91
C THR A 40 20.10 21.33 7.44
N ALA A 41 18.89 21.53 7.97
CA ALA A 41 18.55 22.76 8.67
C ALA A 41 18.96 22.67 10.14
N ILE A 42 19.96 23.47 10.53
CA ILE A 42 20.38 23.65 11.93
C ILE A 42 19.21 24.32 12.68
N LEU A 43 18.44 23.52 13.42
CA LEU A 43 17.33 23.98 14.25
C LEU A 43 17.76 24.00 15.73
N SER A 44 17.13 24.89 16.52
CA SER A 44 17.37 25.03 17.96
C SER A 44 17.12 23.72 18.73
N SER A 45 17.76 23.54 19.90
CA SER A 45 17.73 22.27 20.65
C SER A 45 16.32 21.75 20.98
N GLU A 46 15.37 22.62 21.33
CA GLU A 46 13.96 22.24 21.57
C GLU A 46 13.20 21.84 20.29
N ARG A 47 13.59 22.41 19.14
CA ARG A 47 13.06 21.98 17.83
C ARG A 47 13.69 20.66 17.39
N ASN A 48 14.94 20.39 17.76
CA ASN A 48 15.59 19.11 17.47
C ASN A 48 14.90 17.96 18.21
N GLU A 49 14.60 18.06 19.50
CA GLU A 49 13.95 16.95 20.23
C GLU A 49 12.55 16.63 19.70
N LYS A 50 11.71 17.65 19.44
CA LYS A 50 10.38 17.45 18.83
C LYS A 50 10.47 16.90 17.41
N LEU A 51 11.48 17.30 16.63
CA LEU A 51 11.71 16.80 15.27
C LEU A 51 12.22 15.34 15.30
N THR A 52 13.05 14.98 16.28
CA THR A 52 13.56 13.62 16.46
C THR A 52 12.45 12.64 16.85
N ASP A 53 11.61 12.98 17.84
CA ASP A 53 10.43 12.18 18.22
C ASP A 53 9.46 12.03 17.04
N TYR A 54 9.24 13.10 16.30
CA TYR A 54 8.43 13.08 15.09
C TYR A 54 8.99 12.13 14.00
N LYS A 55 10.30 12.21 13.69
CA LYS A 55 10.94 11.32 12.70
C LYS A 55 10.82 9.86 13.11
N GLU A 56 11.05 9.55 14.38
CA GLU A 56 10.94 8.18 14.90
C GLU A 56 9.50 7.64 14.77
N ARG A 57 8.49 8.44 15.12
CA ARG A 57 7.07 8.04 14.98
C ARG A 57 6.66 7.86 13.53
N TRP A 58 7.15 8.72 12.65
CA TRP A 58 6.91 8.63 11.21
C TRP A 58 7.55 7.37 10.61
N GLU A 59 8.82 7.11 10.91
CA GLU A 59 9.51 5.87 10.52
C GLU A 59 8.79 4.64 11.05
N LYS A 60 8.32 4.68 12.30
CA LYS A 60 7.54 3.59 12.88
C LYS A 60 6.21 3.35 12.13
N ALA A 61 5.49 4.40 11.78
CA ALA A 61 4.25 4.30 11.01
C ALA A 61 4.49 3.73 9.61
N HIS A 62 5.57 4.16 8.95
CA HIS A 62 6.01 3.60 7.67
C HIS A 62 6.37 2.12 7.77
N ASN A 63 7.23 1.77 8.73
CA ASN A 63 7.65 0.40 8.95
C ASN A 63 6.46 -0.53 9.24
N TYR A 64 5.41 -0.02 9.88
CA TYR A 64 4.19 -0.79 10.11
C TYR A 64 3.42 -1.09 8.81
N VAL A 65 3.26 -0.11 7.91
CA VAL A 65 2.65 -0.33 6.59
C VAL A 65 3.50 -1.31 5.77
N GLU A 66 4.81 -1.11 5.74
CA GLU A 66 5.75 -1.97 5.01
C GLU A 66 5.71 -3.42 5.52
N SER A 67 5.77 -3.61 6.84
CA SER A 67 5.72 -4.95 7.44
C SER A 67 4.41 -5.68 7.13
N ASN A 68 3.29 -4.96 7.07
CA ASN A 68 2.01 -5.56 6.70
C ASN A 68 1.98 -6.03 5.25
N GLU A 69 2.53 -5.22 4.35
CA GLU A 69 2.63 -5.56 2.94
C GLU A 69 3.59 -6.71 2.68
N ASP A 70 4.77 -6.70 3.30
CA ASP A 70 5.74 -7.80 3.19
C ASP A 70 5.16 -9.12 3.68
N ARG A 71 4.37 -9.07 4.77
CA ARG A 71 3.62 -10.23 5.25
C ARG A 71 2.64 -10.73 4.19
N MET A 72 1.87 -9.85 3.55
CA MET A 72 0.92 -10.25 2.50
C MET A 72 1.63 -10.83 1.28
N LEU A 73 2.73 -10.23 0.83
CA LEU A 73 3.54 -10.73 -0.28
C LEU A 73 4.14 -12.10 0.05
N SER A 74 4.67 -12.27 1.25
CA SER A 74 5.22 -13.53 1.72
C SER A 74 4.14 -14.62 1.85
N ASP A 75 3.00 -14.29 2.45
CA ASP A 75 1.86 -15.21 2.54
C ASP A 75 1.40 -15.63 1.15
N CYS A 76 1.32 -14.69 0.21
CA CYS A 76 0.96 -14.97 -1.17
C CYS A 76 1.98 -15.89 -1.84
N TRP A 77 3.26 -15.50 -1.84
CA TRP A 77 4.37 -16.23 -2.45
C TRP A 77 4.44 -17.70 -1.97
N ASN A 78 4.37 -17.90 -0.66
CA ASN A 78 4.47 -19.22 -0.05
C ASN A 78 3.27 -20.13 -0.37
N ASN A 79 2.17 -19.56 -0.87
CA ASN A 79 0.97 -20.28 -1.27
C ASN A 79 0.82 -20.44 -2.79
N LEU A 80 1.74 -19.91 -3.59
CA LEU A 80 1.79 -20.14 -5.03
C LEU A 80 2.42 -21.52 -5.34
N PRO A 81 1.82 -22.37 -6.18
CA PRO A 81 2.46 -23.62 -6.62
C PRO A 81 3.70 -23.35 -7.46
N GLU A 82 4.67 -24.27 -7.44
CA GLU A 82 5.96 -24.09 -8.14
C GLU A 82 5.82 -23.84 -9.64
N LEU A 83 4.82 -24.47 -10.27
CA LEU A 83 4.52 -24.32 -11.69
C LEU A 83 3.70 -23.08 -12.03
N SER A 84 3.30 -22.28 -11.03
CA SER A 84 2.56 -21.05 -11.24
C SER A 84 3.40 -20.04 -12.04
N PRO A 85 2.86 -19.40 -13.08
CA PRO A 85 3.54 -18.30 -13.78
C PRO A 85 3.96 -17.13 -12.88
N LEU A 86 3.30 -16.95 -11.74
CA LEU A 86 3.68 -15.96 -10.73
C LEU A 86 4.92 -16.38 -9.93
N ARG A 87 5.29 -17.67 -9.96
CA ARG A 87 6.39 -18.27 -9.20
C ARG A 87 7.61 -18.59 -10.07
N THR A 88 7.40 -18.86 -11.37
CA THR A 88 8.48 -19.22 -12.30
C THR A 88 9.53 -18.13 -12.49
N GLY A 89 9.15 -16.86 -12.29
CA GLY A 89 10.09 -15.72 -12.34
C GLY A 89 11.04 -15.61 -11.13
N GLY A 90 10.85 -16.43 -10.09
CA GLY A 90 11.58 -16.31 -8.83
C GLY A 90 10.97 -15.26 -7.89
N SER A 91 11.36 -15.33 -6.61
CA SER A 91 10.80 -14.45 -5.58
C SER A 91 11.12 -12.99 -5.86
N GLU A 92 12.36 -12.68 -6.23
CA GLU A 92 12.79 -11.30 -6.50
C GLU A 92 11.89 -10.60 -7.52
N ASN A 93 11.63 -11.24 -8.68
CA ASN A 93 10.71 -10.71 -9.69
C ASN A 93 9.27 -10.58 -9.17
N PHE A 94 8.79 -11.54 -8.37
CA PHE A 94 7.46 -11.45 -7.76
C PHE A 94 7.35 -10.24 -6.83
N TYR A 95 8.29 -10.08 -5.90
CA TYR A 95 8.29 -8.94 -4.98
C TYR A 95 8.41 -7.63 -5.76
N MET A 96 9.30 -7.54 -6.76
CA MET A 96 9.44 -6.37 -7.64
C MET A 96 8.14 -5.99 -8.38
N MET A 97 7.43 -6.99 -8.92
CA MET A 97 6.18 -6.77 -9.65
C MET A 97 5.03 -6.33 -8.74
N TRP A 98 4.94 -6.83 -7.51
CA TRP A 98 3.85 -6.47 -6.59
C TRP A 98 4.30 -5.54 -5.45
N THR A 99 5.39 -4.79 -5.65
CA THR A 99 5.89 -3.82 -4.67
C THR A 99 4.89 -2.72 -4.36
N ARG A 100 5.09 -2.12 -3.19
CA ARG A 100 4.49 -0.87 -2.73
C ARG A 100 4.50 0.28 -3.75
N GLN A 101 5.50 0.33 -4.63
CA GLN A 101 5.66 1.38 -5.64
C GLN A 101 4.71 1.24 -6.83
N THR A 102 4.26 0.02 -7.10
CA THR A 102 3.42 -0.30 -8.26
C THR A 102 1.96 -0.52 -7.88
N ARG A 103 1.67 -0.61 -6.57
CA ARG A 103 0.37 -1.04 -6.06
C ARG A 103 -0.52 0.14 -5.66
N ASN A 104 -1.77 0.08 -6.12
CA ASN A 104 -2.82 0.97 -5.65
C ASN A 104 -3.34 0.51 -4.27
N ARG A 105 -2.98 1.24 -3.20
CA ARG A 105 -3.42 0.96 -1.81
C ARG A 105 -4.95 1.01 -1.64
N ARG A 106 -5.64 1.88 -2.38
CA ARG A 106 -7.10 1.99 -2.36
C ARG A 106 -7.72 0.75 -2.99
N ALA A 107 -7.17 0.27 -4.11
CA ALA A 107 -7.62 -0.98 -4.73
C ALA A 107 -7.46 -2.18 -3.78
N LEU A 108 -6.35 -2.23 -3.02
CA LEU A 108 -6.16 -3.29 -2.02
C LEU A 108 -7.16 -3.19 -0.86
N ALA A 109 -7.37 -1.99 -0.31
CA ALA A 109 -8.35 -1.76 0.75
C ALA A 109 -9.79 -2.08 0.31
N THR A 110 -10.12 -1.84 -0.96
CA THR A 110 -11.40 -2.20 -1.59
C THR A 110 -11.67 -3.71 -1.56
N VAL A 111 -10.64 -4.54 -1.80
CA VAL A 111 -10.80 -6.00 -1.87
C VAL A 111 -10.49 -6.72 -0.55
N ASP A 112 -9.67 -6.13 0.32
CA ASP A 112 -9.20 -6.76 1.57
C ASP A 112 -8.76 -5.71 2.60
N ALA A 113 -9.74 -4.99 3.16
CA ALA A 113 -9.52 -4.05 4.26
C ALA A 113 -8.82 -4.68 5.50
N THR A 114 -8.85 -6.00 5.63
CA THR A 114 -8.23 -6.75 6.73
C THR A 114 -6.84 -7.28 6.45
N CYS A 115 -6.32 -7.13 5.24
CA CYS A 115 -5.05 -7.74 4.83
C CYS A 115 -4.94 -9.24 5.18
N GLY A 116 -6.06 -9.96 5.09
CA GLY A 116 -6.22 -11.34 5.57
C GLY A 116 -6.56 -12.35 4.46
N ILE A 117 -6.64 -11.90 3.21
CA ILE A 117 -6.86 -12.75 2.04
C ILE A 117 -5.50 -12.99 1.37
N ILE A 118 -5.14 -14.25 1.17
CA ILE A 118 -3.77 -14.61 0.76
C ILE A 118 -3.44 -14.08 -0.65
N HIS A 119 -4.42 -14.09 -1.55
CA HIS A 119 -4.22 -13.65 -2.94
C HIS A 119 -4.67 -12.20 -3.19
N SER A 120 -5.09 -11.43 -2.18
CA SER A 120 -5.64 -10.09 -2.40
C SER A 120 -4.65 -9.13 -3.02
N ILE A 121 -3.35 -9.28 -2.73
CA ILE A 121 -2.31 -8.40 -3.28
C ILE A 121 -2.18 -8.49 -4.80
N ILE A 122 -2.49 -9.65 -5.40
CA ILE A 122 -2.55 -9.82 -6.85
C ILE A 122 -3.94 -9.45 -7.38
N LEU A 123 -4.99 -9.81 -6.64
CA LEU A 123 -6.38 -9.62 -7.06
C LEU A 123 -6.87 -8.16 -6.97
N ALA A 124 -6.20 -7.32 -6.18
CA ALA A 124 -6.54 -5.91 -6.02
C ALA A 124 -6.57 -5.17 -7.37
N ASP A 125 -5.56 -5.40 -8.22
CA ASP A 125 -5.48 -4.78 -9.54
C ASP A 125 -6.61 -5.25 -10.47
N HIS A 126 -7.11 -6.48 -10.30
CA HIS A 126 -8.22 -7.01 -11.09
C HIS A 126 -9.56 -6.33 -10.78
N PHE A 127 -9.79 -5.97 -9.51
CA PHE A 127 -11.03 -5.33 -9.06
C PHE A 127 -10.90 -3.82 -8.87
N ASN A 128 -9.76 -3.24 -9.28
CA ASN A 128 -9.57 -1.79 -9.28
C ASN A 128 -10.61 -1.10 -10.19
N GLU A 129 -10.98 0.14 -9.87
CA GLU A 129 -11.97 0.93 -10.60
C GLU A 129 -11.61 1.11 -12.08
N THR A 130 -10.31 1.22 -12.38
CA THR A 130 -9.78 1.34 -13.74
C THR A 130 -9.48 -0.02 -14.39
N GLY A 131 -9.71 -1.12 -13.67
CA GLY A 131 -9.26 -2.46 -14.04
C GLY A 131 -7.75 -2.63 -14.01
N PHE A 132 -7.30 -3.83 -14.37
CA PHE A 132 -5.89 -4.17 -14.45
C PHE A 132 -5.31 -3.63 -15.76
N GLU A 133 -4.31 -2.75 -15.69
CA GLU A 133 -3.64 -2.14 -16.85
C GLU A 133 -3.15 -3.20 -17.85
N PRO A 134 -3.80 -3.35 -19.03
CA PRO A 134 -3.55 -4.47 -19.93
C PRO A 134 -2.16 -4.47 -20.59
N LYS A 135 -1.48 -3.32 -20.63
CA LYS A 135 -0.13 -3.19 -21.20
C LYS A 135 0.99 -3.40 -20.18
N SER A 136 0.66 -3.58 -18.90
CA SER A 136 1.68 -3.79 -17.86
C SER A 136 2.24 -5.21 -17.90
N ASP A 137 3.54 -5.36 -17.60
CA ASP A 137 4.17 -6.68 -17.46
C ASP A 137 3.47 -7.54 -16.40
N ARG A 138 2.99 -6.89 -15.33
CA ARG A 138 2.19 -7.50 -14.26
C ARG A 138 0.93 -8.15 -14.80
N PHE A 139 0.24 -7.49 -15.73
CA PHE A 139 -0.94 -8.06 -16.36
C PHE A 139 -0.60 -9.25 -17.25
N ALA A 140 0.52 -9.22 -17.97
CA ALA A 140 0.96 -10.36 -18.78
C ALA A 140 1.18 -11.61 -17.91
N VAL A 141 1.90 -11.46 -16.80
CA VAL A 141 2.13 -12.55 -15.83
C VAL A 141 0.83 -13.00 -15.17
N TYR A 142 -0.02 -12.07 -14.73
CA TYR A 142 -1.33 -12.39 -14.16
C TYR A 142 -2.21 -13.15 -15.13
N ARG A 143 -2.30 -12.70 -16.39
CA ARG A 143 -3.08 -13.37 -17.44
C ARG A 143 -2.60 -14.79 -17.68
N ASP A 144 -1.29 -15.00 -17.72
CA ASP A 144 -0.72 -16.32 -17.94
C ASP A 144 -0.96 -17.23 -16.72
N HIS A 145 -0.94 -16.67 -15.50
CA HIS A 145 -1.38 -17.36 -14.30
C HIS A 145 -2.84 -17.79 -14.35
N ILE A 146 -3.75 -16.93 -14.82
CA ILE A 146 -5.17 -17.28 -14.99
C ILE A 146 -5.34 -18.37 -16.05
N LYS A 147 -4.64 -18.30 -17.18
CA LYS A 147 -4.66 -19.38 -18.20
C LYS A 147 -4.19 -20.71 -17.62
N TRP A 148 -3.13 -20.68 -16.83
CA TRP A 148 -2.60 -21.86 -16.16
C TRP A 148 -3.61 -22.46 -15.17
N ILE A 149 -4.28 -21.63 -14.35
CA ILE A 149 -5.38 -22.07 -13.49
C ILE A 149 -6.47 -22.79 -14.32
N MET A 150 -6.91 -22.16 -15.42
CA MET A 150 -7.98 -22.68 -16.27
C MET A 150 -7.58 -23.95 -17.03
N SER A 151 -6.29 -24.19 -17.24
CA SER A 151 -5.77 -25.41 -17.87
C SER A 151 -5.76 -26.64 -16.97
N GLY A 152 -6.15 -26.50 -15.70
CA GLY A 152 -6.19 -27.60 -14.74
C GLY A 152 -5.00 -27.61 -13.79
N ALA A 153 -4.68 -26.46 -13.19
CA ALA A 153 -3.76 -26.39 -12.06
C ALA A 153 -4.18 -27.32 -10.90
N GLU A 154 -3.30 -27.46 -9.90
CA GLU A 154 -3.54 -28.31 -8.74
C GLU A 154 -4.89 -28.00 -8.06
N SER A 155 -5.71 -29.04 -7.83
CA SER A 155 -7.09 -28.90 -7.37
C SER A 155 -7.22 -28.17 -6.03
N GLN A 156 -6.27 -28.39 -5.11
CA GLN A 156 -6.22 -27.69 -3.82
C GLN A 156 -5.96 -26.20 -3.98
N TYR A 157 -5.04 -25.83 -4.88
CA TYR A 157 -4.76 -24.43 -5.18
C TYR A 157 -5.96 -23.74 -5.83
N ILE A 158 -6.59 -24.37 -6.84
CA ILE A 158 -7.79 -23.83 -7.50
C ILE A 158 -8.90 -23.55 -6.48
N LYS A 159 -9.13 -24.46 -5.54
CA LYS A 159 -10.14 -24.27 -4.49
C LYS A 159 -9.83 -23.05 -3.62
N LYS A 160 -8.57 -22.88 -3.23
CA LYS A 160 -8.12 -21.74 -2.42
C LYS A 160 -8.20 -20.42 -3.19
N TRP A 161 -7.67 -20.38 -4.41
CA TRP A 161 -7.75 -19.23 -5.30
C TRP A 161 -9.19 -18.79 -5.53
N SER A 162 -10.08 -19.74 -5.86
CA SER A 162 -11.51 -19.45 -6.10
C SER A 162 -12.20 -18.86 -4.87
N LYS A 163 -11.88 -19.36 -3.67
CA LYS A 163 -12.40 -18.81 -2.41
C LYS A 163 -11.94 -17.36 -2.21
N ASP A 164 -10.66 -17.10 -2.39
CA ASP A 164 -10.07 -15.77 -2.21
C ASP A 164 -10.58 -14.78 -3.27
N TYR A 165 -10.71 -15.23 -4.52
CA TYR A 165 -11.31 -14.47 -5.61
C TYR A 165 -12.75 -14.05 -5.29
N LEU A 166 -13.60 -14.99 -4.82
CA LEU A 166 -14.98 -14.67 -4.44
C LEU A 166 -15.05 -13.69 -3.26
N ARG A 167 -14.16 -13.82 -2.27
CA ARG A 167 -14.08 -12.86 -1.15
C ARG A 167 -13.70 -11.47 -1.64
N CYS A 168 -12.64 -11.36 -2.45
CA CYS A 168 -12.21 -10.08 -3.04
C CYS A 168 -13.32 -9.45 -3.89
N LYS A 169 -13.98 -10.25 -4.74
CA LYS A 169 -15.11 -9.80 -5.57
C LYS A 169 -16.27 -9.27 -4.74
N ASN A 170 -16.62 -9.95 -3.66
CA ASN A 170 -17.73 -9.53 -2.80
C ASN A 170 -17.38 -8.25 -2.02
N ASN A 171 -16.14 -8.14 -1.53
CA ASN A 171 -15.65 -6.93 -0.88
C ASN A 171 -15.66 -5.74 -1.85
N ALA A 172 -15.18 -5.94 -3.08
CA ALA A 172 -15.18 -4.89 -4.10
C ALA A 172 -16.57 -4.40 -4.51
N LYS A 173 -17.62 -5.23 -4.36
CA LYS A 173 -19.01 -4.82 -4.63
C LYS A 173 -19.57 -3.90 -3.55
N ASN A 174 -19.14 -4.07 -2.31
CA ASN A 174 -19.61 -3.31 -1.15
C ASN A 174 -18.39 -2.87 -0.32
N PRO A 175 -17.55 -1.96 -0.83
CA PRO A 175 -16.34 -1.55 -0.12
C PRO A 175 -16.65 -0.67 1.08
N ASP A 176 -15.71 -0.61 2.02
CA ASP A 176 -15.78 0.31 3.16
C ASP A 176 -15.47 1.74 2.69
N LEU A 177 -16.52 2.48 2.32
CA LEU A 177 -16.39 3.82 1.74
C LEU A 177 -15.69 4.81 2.68
N ILE A 178 -15.85 4.67 4.00
CA ILE A 178 -15.18 5.55 4.97
C ILE A 178 -13.67 5.28 4.97
N LEU A 179 -13.27 4.01 4.97
CA LEU A 179 -11.86 3.64 4.84
C LEU A 179 -11.25 4.17 3.53
N LEU A 180 -11.95 4.02 2.41
CA LEU A 180 -11.46 4.50 1.11
C LEU A 180 -11.35 6.04 1.07
N GLU A 181 -12.29 6.76 1.69
CA GLU A 181 -12.21 8.23 1.79
C GLU A 181 -11.03 8.66 2.68
N ILE A 182 -10.79 7.99 3.82
CA ILE A 182 -9.62 8.24 4.67
C ILE A 182 -8.33 8.09 3.88
N ILE A 183 -8.18 6.99 3.13
CA ILE A 183 -7.00 6.75 2.29
C ILE A 183 -6.86 7.85 1.22
N SER A 184 -7.97 8.22 0.57
CA SER A 184 -7.96 9.21 -0.51
C SER A 184 -7.59 10.61 0.00
N VAL A 185 -8.14 11.00 1.16
CA VAL A 185 -7.82 12.27 1.82
C VAL A 185 -6.38 12.27 2.32
N TYR A 186 -5.91 11.17 2.88
CA TYR A 186 -4.50 11.03 3.25
C TYR A 186 -3.58 11.25 2.04
N ASP A 187 -3.86 10.58 0.91
CA ASP A 187 -3.04 10.70 -0.30
C ASP A 187 -3.06 12.14 -0.83
N PHE A 188 -4.23 12.81 -0.81
CA PHE A 188 -4.37 14.22 -1.19
C PHE A 188 -3.59 15.16 -0.27
N LEU A 189 -3.76 15.04 1.05
CA LEU A 189 -3.09 15.90 2.02
C LEU A 189 -1.56 15.68 1.97
N SER A 190 -1.11 14.43 1.82
CA SER A 190 0.31 14.08 1.69
C SER A 190 0.95 14.72 0.46
N ALA A 191 0.24 14.73 -0.69
CA ALA A 191 0.76 15.34 -1.91
C ALA A 191 0.98 16.85 -1.78
N ASN A 192 0.17 17.51 -0.95
CA ASN A 192 0.21 18.96 -0.72
C ASN A 192 1.06 19.38 0.49
N CYS A 193 1.71 18.44 1.18
CA CYS A 193 2.62 18.77 2.27
C CYS A 193 3.86 19.53 1.77
N ILE A 194 4.27 20.54 2.54
CA ILE A 194 5.57 21.19 2.39
C ILE A 194 6.62 20.33 3.11
N ASP A 195 7.69 20.00 2.37
CA ASP A 195 8.81 19.23 2.89
C ASP A 195 9.43 19.93 4.12
N GLY A 196 9.48 19.23 5.25
CA GLY A 196 10.07 19.76 6.49
C GLY A 196 9.13 20.51 7.43
N ASP A 197 7.82 20.55 7.16
CA ASP A 197 6.81 21.03 8.09
C ASP A 197 5.99 19.87 8.70
N PRO A 198 6.34 19.38 9.91
CA PRO A 198 5.63 18.28 10.56
C PRO A 198 4.15 18.57 10.82
N SER A 199 3.74 19.84 10.88
CA SER A 199 2.35 20.22 11.16
C SER A 199 1.40 19.96 9.99
N GLN A 200 1.94 19.77 8.78
CA GLN A 200 1.15 19.55 7.56
C GLN A 200 0.89 18.07 7.27
N ILE A 201 1.56 17.16 7.99
CA ILE A 201 1.43 15.72 7.74
C ILE A 201 0.03 15.25 8.10
N PRO A 202 -0.58 14.38 7.30
CA PRO A 202 -1.92 13.92 7.59
C PRO A 202 -1.94 13.16 8.93
N SER A 203 -2.82 13.61 9.82
CA SER A 203 -3.09 13.08 11.15
C SER A 203 -4.56 12.66 11.22
N PRO A 204 -4.94 11.80 12.18
CA PRO A 204 -6.34 11.45 12.36
C PRO A 204 -7.28 12.65 12.47
N THR A 205 -6.84 13.72 13.14
CA THR A 205 -7.66 14.92 13.31
C THR A 205 -7.81 15.71 12.01
N ASN A 206 -6.73 15.95 11.26
CA ASN A 206 -6.83 16.76 10.04
C ASN A 206 -7.56 16.03 8.90
N ILE A 207 -7.45 14.70 8.81
CA ILE A 207 -8.22 13.87 7.87
C ILE A 207 -9.71 13.96 8.24
N LYS A 208 -10.07 13.81 9.53
CA LYS A 208 -11.46 13.94 10.00
C LYS A 208 -12.04 15.31 9.63
N ASN A 209 -11.30 16.38 9.91
CA ASN A 209 -11.73 17.75 9.61
C ASN A 209 -11.92 17.95 8.10
N TYR A 210 -10.98 17.47 7.27
CA TYR A 210 -11.10 17.59 5.81
C TYR A 210 -12.34 16.86 5.27
N ILE A 211 -12.63 15.66 5.77
CA ILE A 211 -13.84 14.91 5.38
C ILE A 211 -15.11 15.67 5.80
N LEU A 212 -15.14 16.21 7.02
CA LEU A 212 -16.29 16.98 7.52
C LEU A 212 -16.51 18.27 6.71
N ASP A 213 -15.45 19.01 6.40
CA ASP A 213 -15.51 20.26 5.64
C ASP A 213 -15.92 20.02 4.18
N LYS A 214 -15.43 18.93 3.55
CA LYS A 214 -15.84 18.53 2.20
C LYS A 214 -17.32 18.14 2.15
N ASN A 215 -17.82 17.39 3.14
CA ASN A 215 -19.23 16.98 3.23
C ASN A 215 -20.19 18.15 3.55
N GLN A 216 -19.70 19.26 4.12
CA GLN A 216 -20.50 20.48 4.26
C GLN A 216 -20.69 21.21 2.92
N ASN A 217 -19.74 21.06 1.99
CA ASN A 217 -19.74 21.71 0.68
C ASN A 217 -20.33 20.83 -0.44
N GLU A 218 -20.27 19.50 -0.30
CA GLU A 218 -20.86 18.53 -1.21
C GLU A 218 -21.92 17.72 -0.44
N LYS A 219 -23.19 17.77 -0.86
CA LYS A 219 -24.30 16.99 -0.25
C LYS A 219 -24.16 15.47 -0.50
N SER A 220 -23.06 14.83 -0.10
CA SER A 220 -22.76 13.45 -0.51
C SER A 220 -22.53 12.45 0.62
N VAL A 221 -22.39 12.86 1.89
CA VAL A 221 -22.44 11.92 3.03
C VAL A 221 -23.02 12.64 4.24
N ASP A 222 -24.07 12.09 4.85
CA ASP A 222 -24.69 12.66 6.05
C ASP A 222 -23.65 12.69 7.21
N PRO A 223 -23.20 13.88 7.67
CA PRO A 223 -22.09 14.00 8.61
C PRO A 223 -22.39 13.45 10.02
N HIS A 224 -23.61 12.96 10.27
CA HIS A 224 -24.11 12.52 11.57
C HIS A 224 -23.78 11.07 11.98
N PHE A 225 -23.03 10.29 11.19
CA PHE A 225 -22.91 8.83 11.42
C PHE A 225 -21.55 8.28 11.87
N ILE A 226 -20.52 9.11 12.05
CA ILE A 226 -19.20 8.62 12.50
C ILE A 226 -19.01 8.96 13.98
N THR A 227 -19.34 8.01 14.85
CA THR A 227 -18.96 8.10 16.28
C THR A 227 -17.44 8.05 16.42
N ASP A 228 -16.90 8.54 17.54
CA ASP A 228 -15.46 8.48 17.78
C ASP A 228 -14.92 7.03 17.77
N ALA A 229 -15.72 6.07 18.24
CA ALA A 229 -15.38 4.65 18.20
C ALA A 229 -15.28 4.12 16.76
N VAL A 230 -16.23 4.47 15.88
CA VAL A 230 -16.17 4.08 14.47
C VAL A 230 -14.98 4.76 13.79
N TRP A 231 -14.71 6.03 14.11
CA TRP A 231 -13.54 6.73 13.59
C TRP A 231 -12.23 6.03 13.96
N GLU A 232 -12.06 5.71 15.23
CA GLU A 232 -10.87 5.00 15.73
C GLU A 232 -10.71 3.64 15.05
N GLU A 233 -11.79 2.87 14.89
CA GLU A 233 -11.78 1.62 14.13
C GLU A 233 -11.28 1.83 12.70
N LYS A 234 -11.81 2.84 11.98
CA LYS A 234 -11.42 3.10 10.59
C LYS A 234 -9.99 3.62 10.46
N MET A 235 -9.50 4.43 11.40
CA MET A 235 -8.09 4.83 11.41
C MET A 235 -7.17 3.66 11.69
N ASN A 236 -7.54 2.76 12.61
CA ASN A 236 -6.80 1.53 12.85
C ASN A 236 -6.76 0.63 11.61
N MET A 237 -7.86 0.52 10.86
CA MET A 237 -7.88 -0.18 9.58
C MET A 237 -7.00 0.52 8.53
N ALA A 238 -7.11 1.85 8.41
CA ALA A 238 -6.36 2.66 7.45
C ALA A 238 -4.85 2.60 7.70
N SER A 239 -4.41 2.47 8.96
CA SER A 239 -2.98 2.38 9.33
C SER A 239 -2.23 1.23 8.65
N ARG A 240 -2.94 0.24 8.09
CA ARG A 240 -2.36 -0.87 7.32
C ARG A 240 -1.98 -0.48 5.89
N PHE A 241 -2.53 0.63 5.39
CA PHE A 241 -2.40 1.10 4.01
C PHE A 241 -1.70 2.46 3.92
N ILE A 242 -1.83 3.29 4.95
CA ILE A 242 -1.27 4.64 5.04
C ILE A 242 -0.53 4.81 6.36
N PRO A 243 0.61 5.52 6.40
CA PRO A 243 1.37 5.73 7.61
C PRO A 243 0.72 6.86 8.41
N LEU A 244 0.06 6.48 9.50
CA LEU A 244 -0.59 7.39 10.43
C LEU A 244 0.28 7.57 11.67
N ILE A 245 0.64 8.82 11.97
CA ILE A 245 1.24 9.18 13.26
C ILE A 245 0.10 9.39 14.25
N CYS A 246 0.00 8.49 15.23
CA CYS A 246 -0.92 8.59 16.37
C CYS A 246 -0.21 9.17 17.60
#